data_AF-A0A660ZHD9-F1
#
_entry.id   AF-A0A660ZHD9-F1
#
_cell.length_a   1.000
_cell.length_b   1.000
_cell.length_c   1.000
_cell.angle_alpha   90.00
_cell.angle_beta   90.00
_cell.angle_gamma   90.00
#
_symmetry.space_group_name_H-M   'P 1'
#
loop_
_entity.id
_entity.type
_entity.pdbx_description
1 polymer ?
#
loop_
_entity_poly.entity_id
_entity_poly.type
_entity_poly.pdbx_seq_one_letter_code
_entity_poly.pdbx_strand_id
1 'polypeptide(L)'
;MLHLEHEVTVQQLLDEKEKEWELKLVAGRQGLSRKITTWELCRPGLLFAGHKKHFASKRIQIIGMAEWSFIESMSPEQRRSAVERLFSYEIPAVIISKNLEPLEPMKELADRTGIPLIVSGKITTELEHLLVDHLWRKLAHWETRHGTFVDVFGVGVFLTGKSKMGKSECALDLVSRGHALVADDVVKFIEYPKGRILGMSAVPEELDRFKSLIEVRGFGLVDVCKLFGVKAFREEIRLDVIV
;
A
#
# COMPACT_ATOMS: atom_id res chain seq x y z
N MET A 1 -22.92 5.07 -3.54
CA MET A 1 -21.56 4.93 -2.98
C MET A 1 -21.07 3.58 -3.44
N LEU A 2 -20.19 3.54 -4.46
CA LEU A 2 -19.64 2.27 -4.95
C LEU A 2 -18.48 1.91 -4.01
N HIS A 3 -18.71 0.99 -3.08
CA HIS A 3 -17.63 0.36 -2.32
C HIS A 3 -16.92 -0.62 -3.26
N LEU A 4 -15.91 -0.15 -3.97
CA LEU A 4 -14.96 -1.05 -4.63
C LEU A 4 -14.13 -1.67 -3.50
N GLU A 5 -14.26 -2.98 -3.30
CA GLU A 5 -13.29 -3.72 -2.49
C GLU A 5 -11.95 -3.63 -3.21
N HIS A 6 -11.04 -2.82 -2.68
CA HIS A 6 -9.68 -2.77 -3.19
C HIS A 6 -8.98 -4.06 -2.77
N GLU A 7 -8.44 -4.78 -3.75
CA GLU A 7 -7.71 -6.00 -3.55
C GLU A 7 -6.37 -5.92 -4.27
N VAL A 8 -5.33 -6.43 -3.62
CA VAL A 8 -3.99 -6.58 -4.20
C VAL A 8 -3.67 -8.07 -4.20
N THR A 9 -3.19 -8.60 -5.31
CA THR A 9 -2.75 -10.01 -5.36
C THR A 9 -1.33 -10.16 -4.83
N VAL A 10 -0.98 -11.35 -4.36
CA VAL A 10 0.42 -11.64 -3.97
C VAL A 10 1.37 -11.51 -5.18
N GLN A 11 0.90 -11.84 -6.38
CA GLN A 11 1.63 -11.62 -7.63
C GLN A 11 1.97 -10.14 -7.81
N GLN A 12 1.00 -9.25 -7.70
CA GLN A 12 1.22 -7.80 -7.84
C GLN A 12 2.22 -7.28 -6.80
N LEU A 13 2.12 -7.73 -5.54
CA LEU A 13 3.07 -7.36 -4.50
C LEU A 13 4.51 -7.75 -4.87
N LEU A 14 4.71 -8.97 -5.39
CA LEU A 14 6.02 -9.41 -5.85
C LEU A 14 6.48 -8.61 -7.07
N ASP A 15 5.64 -8.48 -8.09
CA ASP A 15 6.00 -7.76 -9.32
C ASP A 15 6.45 -6.31 -9.04
N GLU A 16 5.76 -5.63 -8.11
CA GLU A 16 6.08 -4.26 -7.74
C GLU A 16 7.32 -4.16 -6.84
N LYS A 17 7.53 -5.10 -5.91
CA LYS A 17 8.42 -4.92 -4.75
C LYS A 17 9.50 -5.98 -4.54
N GLU A 18 9.57 -7.02 -5.38
CA GLU A 18 10.52 -8.14 -5.23
C GLU A 18 11.96 -7.66 -5.06
N LYS A 19 12.43 -6.79 -5.95
CA LYS A 19 13.82 -6.29 -5.93
C LYS A 19 14.07 -5.31 -4.79
N GLU A 20 13.16 -4.37 -4.57
CA GLU A 20 13.31 -3.28 -3.59
C GLU A 20 13.35 -3.82 -2.16
N TRP A 21 12.50 -4.81 -1.87
CA TRP A 21 12.32 -5.38 -0.53
C TRP A 21 12.96 -6.76 -0.38
N GLU A 22 13.78 -7.16 -1.35
CA GLU A 22 14.50 -8.43 -1.37
C GLU A 22 13.57 -9.63 -1.14
N LEU A 23 12.37 -9.59 -1.70
CA LEU A 23 11.39 -10.67 -1.59
C LEU A 23 11.80 -11.80 -2.51
N LYS A 24 11.71 -13.04 -2.04
CA LYS A 24 11.97 -14.23 -2.83
C LYS A 24 10.89 -15.26 -2.54
N LEU A 25 10.12 -15.60 -3.56
CA LEU A 25 9.19 -16.72 -3.48
C LEU A 25 9.97 -18.04 -3.40
N VAL A 26 9.75 -18.81 -2.34
CA VAL A 26 10.45 -20.07 -2.10
C VAL A 26 9.56 -21.31 -2.26
N ALA A 27 8.24 -21.17 -2.07
CA ALA A 27 7.24 -22.23 -2.26
C ALA A 27 5.83 -21.63 -2.43
N GLY A 28 4.85 -22.44 -2.84
CA GLY A 28 3.44 -22.06 -2.96
C GLY A 28 3.13 -21.20 -4.19
N ARG A 29 3.86 -21.39 -5.30
CA ARG A 29 3.77 -20.57 -6.52
C ARG A 29 2.38 -20.55 -7.17
N GLN A 30 1.62 -21.64 -7.06
CA GLN A 30 0.23 -21.71 -7.55
C GLN A 30 -0.71 -20.74 -6.82
N GLY A 31 -0.31 -20.21 -5.67
CA GLY A 31 -1.06 -19.28 -4.83
C GLY A 31 -0.88 -17.80 -5.14
N LEU A 32 -0.13 -17.42 -6.17
CA LEU A 32 0.20 -16.01 -6.40
C LEU A 32 -1.03 -15.13 -6.73
N SER A 33 -2.13 -15.72 -7.19
CA SER A 33 -3.40 -15.01 -7.42
C SER A 33 -4.21 -14.75 -6.14
N ARG A 34 -3.74 -15.22 -4.96
CA ARG A 34 -4.42 -14.99 -3.68
C ARG A 34 -4.51 -13.49 -3.39
N LYS A 35 -5.64 -13.10 -2.83
CA LYS A 35 -6.01 -11.70 -2.57
C LYS A 35 -5.56 -11.27 -1.17
N ILE A 36 -4.95 -10.10 -1.11
CA ILE A 36 -4.64 -9.34 0.08
C ILE A 36 -5.71 -8.24 0.17
N THR A 37 -6.55 -8.33 1.19
CA THR A 37 -7.73 -7.46 1.37
C THR A 37 -7.62 -6.55 2.59
N THR A 38 -6.50 -6.62 3.32
CA THR A 38 -6.21 -5.75 4.47
C THR A 38 -4.72 -5.43 4.50
N TRP A 39 -4.41 -4.21 4.94
CA TRP A 39 -3.05 -3.73 5.17
C TRP A 39 -2.48 -4.23 6.50
N GLU A 40 -3.32 -4.77 7.39
CA GLU A 40 -2.88 -5.29 8.67
C GLU A 40 -2.09 -6.59 8.50
N LEU A 41 -1.05 -6.74 9.32
CA LEU A 41 -0.21 -7.93 9.37
C LEU A 41 -0.51 -8.76 10.63
N CYS A 42 -0.08 -10.02 10.63
CA CYS A 42 -0.18 -10.89 11.80
C CYS A 42 1.15 -11.60 12.05
N ARG A 43 1.59 -11.65 13.31
CA ARG A 43 2.70 -12.49 13.74
C ARG A 43 2.15 -13.73 14.44
N PRO A 44 2.32 -14.94 13.88
CA PRO A 44 1.62 -16.15 14.35
C PRO A 44 2.24 -16.81 15.59
N GLY A 45 2.97 -16.08 16.45
CA GLY A 45 3.66 -16.66 17.61
C GLY A 45 2.74 -17.45 18.56
N LEU A 46 1.60 -16.86 18.94
CA LEU A 46 0.59 -17.54 19.77
C LEU A 46 -0.06 -18.73 19.05
N LEU A 47 -0.21 -18.65 17.74
CA LEU A 47 -0.75 -19.77 16.96
C LEU A 47 0.19 -20.97 17.02
N PHE A 48 1.50 -20.76 16.90
CA PHE A 48 2.48 -21.83 17.03
C PHE A 48 2.43 -22.49 18.42
N ALA A 49 2.17 -21.72 19.48
CA ALA A 49 1.99 -22.22 20.84
C ALA A 49 0.65 -22.97 21.06
N GLY A 50 -0.22 -23.06 20.05
CA GLY A 50 -1.50 -23.77 20.12
C GLY A 50 -2.72 -22.90 20.41
N HIS A 51 -2.54 -21.59 20.60
CA HIS A 51 -3.64 -20.68 20.85
C HIS A 51 -4.29 -20.23 19.52
N LYS A 52 -5.48 -20.77 19.23
CA LYS A 52 -6.20 -20.53 17.97
C LYS A 52 -7.25 -19.41 18.04
N LYS A 53 -7.63 -18.95 19.23
CA LYS A 53 -8.73 -17.98 19.38
C LYS A 53 -8.32 -16.66 18.71
N HIS A 54 -9.25 -16.10 17.93
CA HIS A 54 -9.07 -14.84 17.21
C HIS A 54 -7.85 -14.78 16.27
N PHE A 55 -7.43 -15.92 15.70
CA PHE A 55 -6.37 -15.92 14.71
C PHE A 55 -6.78 -15.12 13.46
N ALA A 56 -5.96 -14.12 13.10
CA ALA A 56 -6.25 -13.20 12.01
C ALA A 56 -5.83 -13.78 10.65
N SER A 57 -6.56 -14.79 10.17
CA SER A 57 -6.22 -15.51 8.92
C SER A 57 -6.31 -14.64 7.66
N LYS A 58 -7.08 -13.54 7.67
CA LYS A 58 -7.17 -12.63 6.52
C LYS A 58 -5.89 -11.80 6.28
N ARG A 59 -4.94 -11.81 7.21
CA ARG A 59 -3.73 -10.98 7.19
C ARG A 59 -2.54 -11.74 6.65
N ILE A 60 -1.57 -11.04 6.05
CA ILE A 60 -0.26 -11.64 5.74
C ILE A 60 0.42 -12.03 7.05
N GLN A 61 1.02 -13.22 7.07
CA GLN A 61 1.67 -13.79 8.24
C GLN A 61 3.16 -13.50 8.21
N ILE A 62 3.67 -12.75 9.19
CA ILE A 62 5.08 -12.37 9.30
C ILE A 62 5.77 -13.25 10.33
N ILE A 63 6.84 -13.92 9.89
CA ILE A 63 7.71 -14.71 10.74
C ILE A 63 9.03 -13.95 10.89
N GLY A 64 9.25 -13.43 12.10
CA GLY A 64 10.52 -12.84 12.52
C GLY A 64 11.39 -13.84 13.27
N MET A 65 12.48 -13.31 13.84
CA MET A 65 13.40 -14.09 14.66
C MET A 65 12.71 -14.77 15.84
N ALA A 66 11.76 -14.10 16.51
CA ALA A 66 11.08 -14.63 17.69
C ALA A 66 10.18 -15.82 17.35
N GLU A 67 9.38 -15.72 16.28
CA GLU A 67 8.54 -16.82 15.82
C GLU A 67 9.38 -17.98 15.31
N TRP A 68 10.41 -17.69 14.51
CA TRP A 68 11.28 -18.70 13.94
C TRP A 68 12.04 -19.47 15.02
N SER A 69 12.67 -18.78 15.98
CA SER A 69 13.41 -19.44 17.07
C SER A 69 12.48 -20.26 17.98
N PHE A 70 11.26 -19.78 18.21
CA PHE A 70 10.25 -20.51 18.96
C PHE A 70 9.90 -21.84 18.27
N ILE A 71 9.61 -21.83 16.97
CA ILE A 71 9.32 -23.04 16.20
C ILE A 71 10.56 -23.96 16.08
N GLU A 72 11.75 -23.37 15.95
CA GLU A 72 13.00 -24.12 15.88
C GLU A 72 13.29 -24.85 17.21
N SER A 73 12.99 -24.24 18.36
CA SER A 73 13.19 -24.89 19.66
C SER A 73 12.25 -26.07 19.97
N MET A 74 11.21 -26.30 19.16
CA MET A 74 10.25 -27.40 19.33
C MET A 74 10.81 -28.76 18.88
N SER A 75 10.26 -29.85 19.41
CA SER A 75 10.50 -31.20 18.85
C SER A 75 10.02 -31.27 17.39
N PRO A 76 10.56 -32.19 16.56
CA PRO A 76 10.12 -32.34 15.16
C PRO A 76 8.60 -32.50 15.00
N GLU A 77 7.95 -33.26 15.89
CA GLU A 77 6.51 -33.52 15.87
C GLU A 77 5.71 -32.26 16.23
N GLN A 78 6.14 -31.56 17.29
CA GLN A 78 5.52 -30.31 17.73
C GLN A 78 5.67 -29.22 16.66
N ARG A 79 6.85 -29.10 16.08
CA ARG A 79 7.18 -28.20 14.99
C ARG A 79 6.27 -28.45 13.78
N ARG A 80 6.15 -29.71 13.34
CA ARG A 80 5.28 -30.08 12.22
C ARG A 80 3.83 -29.73 12.53
N SER A 81 3.32 -30.07 13.72
CA SER A 81 1.96 -29.72 14.14
C SER A 81 1.71 -28.21 14.18
N ALA A 82 2.68 -27.43 14.64
CA ALA A 82 2.59 -25.96 14.69
C ALA A 82 2.53 -25.35 13.28
N VAL A 83 3.36 -25.83 12.35
CA VAL A 83 3.34 -25.38 10.96
C VAL A 83 2.07 -25.84 10.25
N GLU A 84 1.64 -27.09 10.40
CA GLU A 84 0.38 -27.61 9.83
C GLU A 84 -0.82 -26.78 10.28
N ARG A 85 -0.82 -26.31 11.54
CA ARG A 85 -1.86 -25.43 12.06
C ARG A 85 -1.90 -24.09 11.32
N LEU A 86 -0.77 -23.48 11.02
CA LEU A 86 -0.73 -22.23 10.24
C LEU A 86 -1.30 -22.42 8.84
N PHE A 87 -0.82 -23.45 8.13
CA PHE A 87 -1.21 -23.74 6.75
C PHE A 87 -2.61 -24.39 6.64
N SER A 88 -3.25 -24.76 7.75
CA SER A 88 -4.66 -25.19 7.76
C SER A 88 -5.66 -24.04 7.57
N TYR A 89 -5.22 -22.79 7.71
CA TYR A 89 -6.05 -21.62 7.48
C TYR A 89 -5.90 -21.10 6.05
N GLU A 90 -6.95 -20.49 5.54
CA GLU A 90 -6.87 -19.68 4.33
C GLU A 90 -6.19 -18.33 4.65
N ILE A 91 -4.87 -18.28 4.49
CA ILE A 91 -4.05 -17.07 4.66
C ILE A 91 -3.54 -16.56 3.31
N PRO A 92 -3.37 -15.25 3.09
CA PRO A 92 -2.93 -14.72 1.81
C PRO A 92 -1.51 -15.14 1.46
N ALA A 93 -0.57 -15.01 2.39
CA ALA A 93 0.84 -15.39 2.24
C ALA A 93 1.53 -15.50 3.61
N VAL A 94 2.68 -16.17 3.64
CA VAL A 94 3.63 -16.17 4.75
C VAL A 94 4.92 -15.50 4.28
N ILE A 95 5.41 -14.51 5.03
CA ILE A 95 6.67 -13.83 4.74
C ILE A 95 7.63 -14.03 5.93
N ILE A 96 8.80 -14.59 5.65
CA ILE A 96 9.88 -14.81 6.61
C ILE A 96 10.92 -13.71 6.42
N SER A 97 11.22 -12.96 7.47
CA SER A 97 12.19 -11.84 7.42
C SER A 97 13.63 -12.29 7.73
N LYS A 98 14.60 -11.39 7.54
CA LYS A 98 16.03 -11.56 7.87
C LYS A 98 16.72 -12.73 7.17
N ASN A 99 16.29 -13.10 5.97
CA ASN A 99 16.81 -14.25 5.21
C ASN A 99 16.83 -15.56 6.04
N LEU A 100 15.92 -15.71 7.02
CA LEU A 100 15.84 -16.94 7.80
C LEU A 100 15.40 -18.09 6.88
N GLU A 101 16.12 -19.20 6.92
CA GLU A 101 15.80 -20.36 6.09
C GLU A 101 14.46 -20.97 6.54
N PRO A 102 13.48 -21.08 5.63
CA PRO A 102 12.22 -21.72 5.94
C PRO A 102 12.41 -23.19 6.27
N LEU A 103 11.70 -23.67 7.29
CA LEU A 103 11.74 -25.07 7.69
C LEU A 103 11.11 -25.95 6.59
N GLU A 104 11.62 -27.17 6.42
CA GLU A 104 11.14 -28.07 5.37
C GLU A 104 9.62 -28.32 5.38
N PRO A 105 8.96 -28.52 6.55
CA PRO A 105 7.50 -28.63 6.59
C PRO A 105 6.78 -27.39 6.07
N MET A 106 7.35 -26.18 6.19
CA MET A 106 6.74 -24.96 5.66
C MET A 106 6.72 -24.97 4.13
N LYS A 107 7.80 -25.42 3.48
CA LYS A 107 7.89 -25.50 2.02
C LYS A 107 6.90 -26.55 1.49
N GLU A 108 6.92 -27.75 2.07
CA GLU A 108 5.99 -28.85 1.75
C GLU A 108 4.52 -28.38 1.85
N LEU A 109 4.17 -27.72 2.95
CA LEU A 109 2.80 -27.27 3.20
C LEU A 109 2.40 -26.09 2.33
N ALA A 110 3.32 -25.15 2.06
CA ALA A 110 3.10 -24.05 1.13
C ALA A 110 2.77 -24.57 -0.28
N ASP A 111 3.56 -25.51 -0.79
CA ASP A 111 3.32 -26.16 -2.09
C ASP A 111 2.07 -27.05 -2.09
N ARG A 112 1.70 -27.67 -0.96
CA ARG A 112 0.47 -28.48 -0.91
C ARG A 112 -0.80 -27.63 -0.86
N THR A 113 -0.76 -26.51 -0.14
CA THR A 113 -1.94 -25.66 0.11
C THR A 113 -2.05 -24.48 -0.85
N GLY A 114 -1.01 -24.20 -1.63
CA GLY A 114 -0.94 -23.02 -2.48
C GLY A 114 -0.91 -21.73 -1.70
N ILE A 115 -0.28 -21.73 -0.53
CA ILE A 115 -0.02 -20.50 0.23
C ILE A 115 1.40 -20.04 -0.15
N PRO A 116 1.56 -18.85 -0.76
CA PRO A 116 2.87 -18.30 -1.07
C PRO A 116 3.73 -18.17 0.18
N LEU A 117 4.91 -18.79 0.12
CA LEU A 117 5.94 -18.67 1.13
C LEU A 117 7.06 -17.82 0.55
N ILE A 118 7.31 -16.69 1.19
CA ILE A 118 8.23 -15.66 0.71
C ILE A 118 9.29 -15.43 1.78
N VAL A 119 10.54 -15.25 1.37
CA VAL A 119 11.65 -14.84 2.23
C VAL A 119 12.03 -13.40 1.87
N SER A 120 12.32 -12.57 2.86
CA SER A 120 12.85 -11.22 2.67
C SER A 120 14.16 -11.06 3.43
N GLY A 121 15.13 -10.36 2.83
CA GLY A 121 16.37 -9.97 3.49
C GLY A 121 16.23 -8.83 4.50
N LYS A 122 15.11 -8.09 4.45
CA LYS A 122 14.86 -6.97 5.35
C LYS A 122 14.67 -7.41 6.80
N ILE A 123 14.98 -6.51 7.74
CA ILE A 123 14.66 -6.73 9.15
C ILE A 123 13.14 -6.70 9.35
N THR A 124 12.64 -7.46 10.33
CA THR A 124 11.19 -7.66 10.53
C THR A 124 10.41 -6.34 10.64
N THR A 125 10.87 -5.40 11.46
CA THR A 125 10.17 -4.12 11.67
C THR A 125 10.19 -3.22 10.43
N GLU A 126 11.29 -3.21 9.67
CA GLU A 126 11.38 -2.48 8.40
C GLU A 126 10.43 -3.08 7.38
N LEU A 127 10.44 -4.41 7.23
CA LEU A 127 9.55 -5.12 6.32
C LEU A 127 8.08 -4.88 6.66
N GLU A 128 7.71 -4.96 7.95
CA GLU A 128 6.35 -4.67 8.40
C GLU A 128 5.94 -3.23 8.05
N HIS A 129 6.84 -2.26 8.26
CA HIS A 129 6.56 -0.86 7.91
C HIS A 129 6.36 -0.67 6.40
N LEU A 130 7.24 -1.25 5.58
CA LEU A 130 7.13 -1.20 4.12
C LEU A 130 5.84 -1.83 3.61
N LEU A 131 5.49 -3.01 4.14
CA LEU A 131 4.26 -3.72 3.79
C LEU A 131 3.02 -2.92 4.20
N VAL A 132 2.97 -2.42 5.43
CA VAL A 132 1.83 -1.65 5.93
C VAL A 132 1.64 -0.38 5.11
N ASP A 133 2.70 0.41 4.86
CA ASP A 133 2.60 1.65 4.08
C ASP A 133 2.08 1.39 2.66
N HIS A 134 2.65 0.39 1.98
CA HIS A 134 2.28 0.03 0.63
C HIS A 134 0.86 -0.52 0.52
N LEU A 135 0.53 -1.50 1.36
CA LEU A 135 -0.81 -2.10 1.36
C LEU A 135 -1.86 -1.09 1.80
N TRP A 136 -1.55 -0.19 2.74
CA TRP A 136 -2.46 0.88 3.12
C TRP A 136 -2.74 1.79 1.93
N ARG A 137 -1.72 2.28 1.22
CA ARG A 137 -1.90 3.14 0.04
C ARG A 137 -2.79 2.49 -1.04
N LYS A 138 -2.71 1.17 -1.21
CA LYS A 138 -3.49 0.42 -2.20
C LYS A 138 -4.90 0.04 -1.73
N LEU A 139 -5.07 -0.25 -0.43
CA LEU A 139 -6.30 -0.83 0.14
C LEU A 139 -7.14 0.15 0.95
N ALA A 140 -6.59 1.32 1.31
CA ALA A 140 -7.30 2.30 2.11
C ALA A 140 -8.54 2.81 1.39
N HIS A 141 -9.59 3.04 2.18
CA HIS A 141 -10.76 3.75 1.70
C HIS A 141 -10.36 5.15 1.25
N TRP A 142 -10.81 5.50 0.07
CA TRP A 142 -10.62 6.81 -0.51
C TRP A 142 -11.93 7.35 -1.05
N GLU A 143 -12.00 8.66 -1.13
CA GLU A 143 -13.12 9.35 -1.76
C GLU A 143 -12.58 10.39 -2.74
N THR A 144 -13.32 10.63 -3.81
CA THR A 144 -13.03 11.76 -4.70
C THR A 144 -13.92 12.95 -4.37
N ARG A 145 -13.37 14.14 -4.59
CA ARG A 145 -14.11 15.41 -4.54
C ARG A 145 -13.72 16.27 -5.72
N HIS A 146 -14.72 16.97 -6.25
CA HIS A 146 -14.48 17.96 -7.29
C HIS A 146 -13.89 19.24 -6.71
N GLY A 147 -12.79 19.72 -7.29
CA GLY A 147 -12.07 20.90 -6.82
C GLY A 147 -10.64 20.91 -7.33
N THR A 148 -9.88 21.90 -6.86
CA THR A 148 -8.46 22.02 -7.21
C THR A 148 -7.64 21.97 -5.92
N PHE A 149 -6.62 21.14 -5.87
CA PHE A 149 -5.78 20.94 -4.69
C PHE A 149 -4.36 21.43 -4.96
N VAL A 150 -3.86 22.28 -4.08
CA VAL A 150 -2.58 22.97 -4.25
C VAL A 150 -1.79 22.96 -2.94
N ASP A 151 -0.46 22.96 -3.06
CA ASP A 151 0.47 23.16 -1.96
C ASP A 151 0.91 24.63 -1.90
N VAL A 152 0.47 25.33 -0.86
CA VAL A 152 0.80 26.73 -0.60
C VAL A 152 1.67 26.79 0.65
N PHE A 153 2.98 27.02 0.48
CA PHE A 153 3.96 27.07 1.58
C PHE A 153 4.00 25.81 2.48
N GLY A 154 3.74 24.63 1.92
CA GLY A 154 3.68 23.37 2.66
C GLY A 154 2.31 23.09 3.29
N VAL A 155 1.31 23.94 3.05
CA VAL A 155 -0.08 23.77 3.50
C VAL A 155 -0.90 23.24 2.34
N GLY A 156 -1.53 22.08 2.50
CA GLY A 156 -2.43 21.55 1.48
C GLY A 156 -3.78 22.26 1.51
N VAL A 157 -4.07 23.02 0.46
CA VAL A 157 -5.27 23.84 0.31
C VAL A 157 -6.19 23.25 -0.76
N PHE A 158 -7.39 22.84 -0.37
CA PHE A 158 -8.42 22.36 -1.29
C PHE A 158 -9.38 23.49 -1.64
N LEU A 159 -9.25 23.99 -2.87
CA LEU A 159 -10.11 25.00 -3.45
C LEU A 159 -11.41 24.36 -3.93
N THR A 160 -12.51 24.73 -3.29
CA THR A 160 -13.86 24.27 -3.61
C THR A 160 -14.68 25.39 -4.23
N GLY A 161 -15.89 25.05 -4.68
CA GLY A 161 -16.81 26.02 -5.28
C GLY A 161 -17.37 25.54 -6.60
N LYS A 162 -18.36 26.27 -7.11
CA LYS A 162 -19.09 25.91 -8.34
C LYS A 162 -18.12 25.74 -9.52
N SER A 163 -18.51 24.91 -10.49
CA SER A 163 -17.77 24.79 -11.75
C SER A 163 -17.62 26.18 -12.38
N LYS A 164 -16.47 26.45 -13.01
CA LYS A 164 -16.19 27.69 -13.75
C LYS A 164 -16.07 28.97 -12.89
N MET A 165 -15.89 28.82 -11.58
CA MET A 165 -15.65 29.93 -10.64
C MET A 165 -14.22 30.49 -10.63
N GLY A 166 -13.30 29.92 -11.44
CA GLY A 166 -11.90 30.35 -11.47
C GLY A 166 -10.94 29.52 -10.62
N LYS A 167 -11.30 28.29 -10.22
CA LYS A 167 -10.45 27.45 -9.35
C LYS A 167 -9.14 27.07 -10.02
N SER A 168 -9.21 26.56 -11.24
CA SER A 168 -8.05 26.17 -12.05
C SER A 168 -7.18 27.39 -12.39
N GLU A 169 -7.80 28.53 -12.73
CA GLU A 169 -7.10 29.78 -12.97
C GLU A 169 -6.38 30.31 -11.71
N CYS A 170 -7.03 30.22 -10.54
CA CYS A 170 -6.42 30.57 -9.26
C CYS A 170 -5.23 29.65 -8.93
N ALA A 171 -5.37 28.35 -9.15
CA ALA A 171 -4.29 27.39 -8.95
C ALA A 171 -3.10 27.67 -9.87
N LEU A 172 -3.35 28.00 -11.15
CA LEU A 172 -2.28 28.37 -12.08
C LEU A 172 -1.55 29.65 -11.64
N ASP A 173 -2.26 30.66 -11.16
CA ASP A 173 -1.65 31.89 -10.61
C ASP A 173 -0.79 31.56 -9.38
N LEU A 174 -1.28 30.72 -8.47
CA LEU A 174 -0.49 30.24 -7.32
C LEU A 174 0.78 29.51 -7.78
N VAL A 175 0.67 28.60 -8.74
CA VAL A 175 1.82 27.88 -9.30
C VAL A 175 2.84 28.83 -9.92
N SER A 176 2.37 29.84 -10.65
CA SER A 176 3.24 30.87 -11.26
C SER A 176 4.05 31.67 -10.21
N ARG A 177 3.56 31.70 -8.96
CA ARG A 177 4.21 32.34 -7.81
C ARG A 177 5.12 31.39 -7.00
N GLY A 178 5.34 30.17 -7.49
CA GLY A 178 6.23 29.19 -6.88
C GLY A 178 5.55 28.17 -5.96
N HIS A 179 4.22 28.09 -5.98
CA HIS A 179 3.46 27.01 -5.34
C HIS A 179 3.37 25.78 -6.25
N ALA A 180 2.80 24.68 -5.74
CA ALA A 180 2.68 23.46 -6.50
C ALA A 180 1.21 23.02 -6.66
N LEU A 181 0.87 22.57 -7.87
CA LEU A 181 -0.37 21.85 -8.13
C LEU A 181 -0.25 20.43 -7.55
N VAL A 182 -1.32 19.94 -6.93
CA VAL A 182 -1.42 18.54 -6.51
C VAL A 182 -2.41 17.79 -7.40
N ALA A 183 -3.56 18.41 -7.67
CA ALA A 183 -4.59 17.85 -8.53
C ALA A 183 -5.56 18.95 -9.01
N ASP A 184 -6.10 18.82 -10.22
CA ASP A 184 -7.19 19.67 -10.71
C ASP A 184 -8.42 18.83 -11.13
N ASP A 185 -9.59 19.46 -11.07
CA ASP A 185 -10.93 18.91 -11.28
C ASP A 185 -11.36 17.79 -10.32
N VAL A 186 -10.62 16.68 -10.24
CA VAL A 186 -10.96 15.53 -9.39
C VAL A 186 -9.79 15.19 -8.48
N VAL A 187 -9.99 15.39 -7.18
CA VAL A 187 -8.99 15.13 -6.15
C VAL A 187 -9.37 13.87 -5.39
N LYS A 188 -8.43 12.95 -5.25
CA LYS A 188 -8.57 11.74 -4.43
C LYS A 188 -8.06 12.04 -3.01
N PHE A 189 -8.90 11.78 -2.02
CA PHE A 189 -8.55 11.89 -0.60
C PHE A 189 -8.53 10.52 0.05
N ILE A 190 -7.46 10.24 0.80
CA ILE A 190 -7.29 9.01 1.58
C ILE A 190 -7.04 9.37 3.04
N GLU A 191 -7.55 8.59 3.98
CA GLU A 191 -7.17 8.74 5.39
C GLU A 191 -5.89 7.92 5.67
N TYR A 192 -4.76 8.59 5.91
CA TYR A 192 -3.50 7.94 6.26
C TYR A 192 -2.48 8.85 6.98
N PRO A 193 -1.92 8.40 8.13
CA PRO A 193 -2.51 7.44 9.05
C PRO A 193 -3.86 7.95 9.59
N LYS A 194 -4.55 7.14 10.41
CA LYS A 194 -5.82 7.53 11.03
C LYS A 194 -5.77 8.95 11.63
N GLY A 195 -6.76 9.77 11.30
CA GLY A 195 -6.85 11.18 11.68
C GLY A 195 -6.08 12.16 10.80
N ARG A 196 -5.44 11.69 9.72
CA ARG A 196 -4.80 12.54 8.71
C ARG A 196 -5.36 12.24 7.33
N ILE A 197 -5.72 13.28 6.59
CA ILE A 197 -6.23 13.16 5.22
C ILE A 197 -5.10 13.57 4.28
N LEU A 198 -4.71 12.69 3.36
CA LEU A 198 -3.83 13.00 2.25
C LEU A 198 -4.67 13.23 0.99
N GLY A 199 -4.37 14.27 0.23
CA GLY A 199 -4.94 14.53 -1.08
C GLY A 199 -3.91 14.31 -2.18
N MET A 200 -4.37 13.77 -3.31
CA MET A 200 -3.56 13.47 -4.49
C MET A 200 -4.41 13.51 -5.75
N SER A 201 -3.76 13.44 -6.92
CA SER A 201 -4.47 13.29 -8.19
C SER A 201 -5.25 11.96 -8.24
N ALA A 202 -6.46 12.01 -8.78
CA ALA A 202 -7.28 10.81 -9.04
C ALA A 202 -6.92 10.11 -10.36
N VAL A 203 -5.98 10.67 -11.15
CA VAL A 203 -5.51 10.07 -12.40
C VAL A 203 -4.79 8.75 -12.08
N PRO A 204 -5.12 7.64 -12.78
CA PRO A 204 -4.46 6.36 -12.61
C PRO A 204 -2.95 6.43 -12.86
N GLU A 205 -2.19 5.54 -12.22
CA GLU A 205 -0.72 5.52 -12.28
C GLU A 205 -0.21 5.26 -13.71
N GLU A 206 -0.94 4.48 -14.52
CA GLU A 206 -0.63 4.24 -15.93
C GLU A 206 -0.76 5.50 -16.81
N LEU A 207 -1.41 6.54 -16.27
CA LEU A 207 -1.67 7.82 -16.92
C LEU A 207 -0.94 8.97 -16.20
N ASP A 208 0.18 8.68 -15.53
CA ASP A 208 0.99 9.62 -14.74
C ASP A 208 1.25 10.98 -15.42
N ARG A 209 1.57 10.95 -16.73
CA ARG A 209 1.82 12.15 -17.56
C ARG A 209 0.66 13.15 -17.62
N PHE A 210 -0.54 12.76 -17.19
CA PHE A 210 -1.73 13.62 -17.18
C PHE A 210 -1.97 14.27 -15.80
N LYS A 211 -1.24 13.86 -14.74
CA LYS A 211 -1.42 14.40 -13.39
C LYS A 211 -1.06 15.89 -13.26
N SER A 212 -0.12 16.38 -14.06
CA SER A 212 0.31 17.78 -14.08
C SER A 212 -0.50 18.67 -15.03
N LEU A 213 -1.56 18.15 -15.64
CA LEU A 213 -2.40 18.92 -16.55
C LEU A 213 -3.48 19.70 -15.79
N ILE A 214 -3.71 20.93 -16.25
CA ILE A 214 -4.76 21.81 -15.77
C ILE A 214 -5.54 22.36 -16.97
N GLU A 215 -6.88 22.38 -16.90
CA GLU A 215 -7.71 22.96 -17.96
C GLU A 215 -7.93 24.44 -17.68
N VAL A 216 -7.43 25.30 -18.58
CA VAL A 216 -7.52 26.75 -18.45
C VAL A 216 -8.33 27.31 -19.60
N ARG A 217 -9.37 28.09 -19.28
CA ARG A 217 -10.23 28.69 -20.30
C ARG A 217 -9.44 29.60 -21.23
N GLY A 218 -9.64 29.42 -22.54
CA GLY A 218 -8.94 30.18 -23.57
C GLY A 218 -7.56 29.64 -23.94
N PHE A 219 -6.98 28.76 -23.12
CA PHE A 219 -5.67 28.13 -23.38
C PHE A 219 -5.78 26.62 -23.61
N GLY A 220 -6.83 25.97 -23.09
CA GLY A 220 -7.01 24.52 -23.14
C GLY A 220 -6.24 23.81 -22.03
N LEU A 221 -5.83 22.57 -22.28
CA LEU A 221 -5.01 21.80 -21.34
C LEU A 221 -3.58 22.31 -21.32
N VAL A 222 -3.09 22.63 -20.13
CA VAL A 222 -1.75 23.16 -19.88
C VAL A 222 -1.00 22.23 -18.93
N ASP A 223 0.27 21.96 -19.22
CA ASP A 223 1.13 21.13 -18.37
C ASP A 223 1.99 22.01 -17.47
N VAL A 224 1.67 22.04 -16.16
CA VAL A 224 2.35 22.93 -15.22
C VAL A 224 3.82 22.57 -15.03
N CYS A 225 4.18 21.29 -15.15
CA CYS A 225 5.57 20.84 -15.06
C CYS A 225 6.41 21.35 -16.24
N LYS A 226 5.83 21.39 -17.45
CA LYS A 226 6.53 21.91 -18.63
C LYS A 226 6.72 23.41 -18.58
N LEU A 227 5.78 24.15 -17.98
CA LEU A 227 5.85 25.62 -17.91
C LEU A 227 6.71 26.11 -16.74
N PHE A 228 6.58 25.50 -15.57
CA PHE A 228 7.15 26.02 -14.32
C PHE A 228 8.17 25.07 -13.67
N GLY A 229 8.45 23.94 -14.32
CA GLY A 229 9.41 22.93 -13.87
C GLY A 229 8.81 21.92 -12.88
N VAL A 230 9.58 20.88 -12.56
CA VAL A 230 9.13 19.74 -11.73
C VAL A 230 8.66 20.13 -10.32
N LYS A 231 9.10 21.29 -9.80
CA LYS A 231 8.68 21.79 -8.47
C LYS A 231 7.26 22.37 -8.46
N ALA A 232 6.69 22.62 -9.63
CA ALA A 232 5.35 23.15 -9.79
C ALA A 232 4.25 22.08 -9.60
N PHE A 233 4.64 20.84 -9.35
CA PHE A 233 3.75 19.72 -9.11
C PHE A 233 4.19 18.92 -7.90
N ARG A 234 3.21 18.37 -7.17
CA ARG A 234 3.43 17.54 -5.99
C ARG A 234 2.45 16.37 -6.02
N GLU A 235 2.96 15.14 -5.90
CA GLU A 235 2.14 13.92 -5.97
C GLU A 235 1.04 13.88 -4.90
N GLU A 236 1.41 14.22 -3.67
CA GLU A 236 0.50 14.21 -2.53
C GLU A 236 0.91 15.24 -1.46
N ILE A 237 -0.08 15.73 -0.74
CA ILE A 237 0.11 16.52 0.47
C ILE A 237 -1.07 16.29 1.42
N ARG A 238 -0.84 16.53 2.72
CA ARG A 238 -1.90 16.53 3.71
C ARG A 238 -2.91 17.63 3.40
N LEU A 239 -4.20 17.32 3.51
CA LEU A 239 -5.26 18.34 3.51
C LEU A 239 -5.25 19.08 4.86
N ASP A 240 -5.02 20.38 4.82
CA ASP A 240 -4.97 21.24 6.00
C ASP A 240 -6.12 22.26 6.01
N VAL A 241 -6.46 22.81 4.83
CA VAL A 241 -7.49 23.87 4.70
C VAL A 241 -8.40 23.59 3.51
N ILE A 242 -9.69 23.86 3.69
CA ILE A 242 -10.69 23.91 2.62
C ILE A 242 -11.13 25.36 2.44
N VAL A 243 -11.10 25.85 1.20
CA VAL A 243 -11.48 27.22 0.82
C VAL A 243 -12.66 27.19 -0.14
#